data_AF-A0A939PQF0-F1
#
_entry.id   AF-A0A939PQF0-F1
#
_cell.length_a   1.000
_cell.length_b   1.000
_cell.length_c   1.000
_cell.angle_alpha   90.00
_cell.angle_beta   90.00
_cell.angle_gamma   90.00
#
_symmetry.space_group_name_H-M   'P 1'
#
loop_
_entity.id
_entity.type
_entity.pdbx_description
1 polymer ?
#
loop_
_entity_poly.entity_id
_entity_poly.type
_entity_poly.pdbx_seq_one_letter_code
_entity_poly.pdbx_strand_id
1 'polypeptide(L)' 'MAEPRSDSDPLQISEYTVLRRLGAGGMGVVCQCRSPAGRLVAVKVIRAGLVEEPGPGSGSGKR' A
#
# COMPACT_ATOMS: atom_id res chain seq x y z
N MET A 1 10.26 31.08 -7.74
CA MET A 1 10.22 30.24 -6.53
C MET A 1 9.35 29.05 -6.86
N ALA A 2 9.88 27.83 -6.85
CA ALA A 2 9.11 26.63 -7.19
C ALA A 2 8.54 26.05 -5.89
N GLU A 3 7.22 26.15 -5.72
CA GLU A 3 6.50 25.50 -4.64
C GLU A 3 6.73 23.99 -4.71
N PRO A 4 7.13 23.32 -3.60
CA PRO A 4 7.15 21.86 -3.57
C PRO A 4 5.71 21.40 -3.64
N ARG A 5 5.28 20.87 -4.79
CA ARG A 5 4.04 20.09 -4.86
C ARG A 5 4.18 19.00 -3.81
N SER A 6 3.44 19.15 -2.73
CA SER A 6 3.41 18.13 -1.68
C SER A 6 2.91 16.86 -2.34
N ASP A 7 3.77 15.85 -2.43
CA ASP A 7 3.47 14.48 -2.88
C ASP A 7 2.49 13.75 -1.92
N SER A 8 1.76 14.51 -1.11
CA SER A 8 0.71 14.09 -0.18
C SER A 8 -0.66 14.34 -0.79
N ASP A 9 -0.79 14.21 -2.11
CA ASP A 9 -2.13 13.98 -2.65
C ASP A 9 -2.63 12.68 -2.02
N PRO A 10 -3.80 12.67 -1.35
CA PRO A 10 -4.30 11.47 -0.72
C PRO A 10 -4.43 10.41 -1.80
N LEU A 11 -3.62 9.34 -1.72
CA LEU A 11 -3.61 8.27 -2.70
C LEU A 11 -5.02 7.72 -2.88
N GLN A 12 -5.78 8.20 -3.87
CA GLN A 12 -7.15 7.75 -4.08
C GLN A 12 -7.10 6.46 -4.88
N ILE A 13 -7.70 5.40 -4.32
CA ILE A 13 -7.86 4.13 -5.01
C ILE A 13 -9.28 4.15 -5.54
N SER A 14 -9.47 4.70 -6.74
CA SER A 14 -10.80 4.90 -7.32
C SER A 14 -11.70 5.69 -6.36
N GLU A 15 -12.84 5.15 -5.95
CA GLU A 15 -13.79 5.77 -5.01
C GLU A 15 -13.35 5.71 -3.51
N TYR A 16 -12.22 5.08 -3.20
CA TYR A 16 -11.72 4.91 -1.84
C TYR A 16 -10.64 5.94 -1.48
N THR A 17 -10.85 6.70 -0.41
CA THR A 17 -9.86 7.64 0.11
C THR A 17 -8.89 6.91 1.06
N VAL A 18 -7.60 6.85 0.73
CA VAL A 18 -6.59 6.26 1.63
C VAL A 18 -6.35 7.19 2.82
N LEU A 19 -6.48 6.64 4.02
CA LEU A 19 -6.23 7.34 5.29
C LEU A 19 -4.81 7.07 5.79
N ARG A 20 -4.36 5.81 5.74
CA ARG A 20 -3.00 5.40 6.11
C ARG A 20 -2.65 4.03 5.55
N ARG A 21 -1.35 3.76 5.42
CA ARG A 21 -0.83 2.41 5.14
C ARG A 21 -0.87 1.57 6.42
N LEU A 22 -1.40 0.36 6.32
CA LEU A 22 -1.43 -0.64 7.41
C LEU A 22 -0.25 -1.61 7.34
N GLY A 23 0.21 -1.94 6.12
CA GLY A 23 1.34 -2.83 5.93
C GLY A 23 1.68 -3.05 4.46
N ALA A 24 2.76 -3.78 4.19
CA ALA A 24 3.05 -4.32 2.86
C ALA A 24 3.70 -5.70 2.96
N GLY A 25 3.52 -6.48 1.89
CA GLY A 25 4.16 -7.78 1.69
C GLY A 25 4.26 -8.09 0.20
N GLY A 26 4.77 -9.27 -0.17
CA GLY A 26 5.23 -9.59 -1.53
C GLY A 26 4.33 -9.14 -2.70
N MET A 27 3.01 -9.23 -2.57
CA MET A 27 2.09 -8.87 -3.66
C MET A 27 1.56 -7.42 -3.62
N GLY A 28 1.85 -6.64 -2.59
CA GLY A 28 1.36 -5.26 -2.53
C GLY A 28 1.23 -4.65 -1.15
N VAL A 29 0.40 -3.62 -1.08
CA VAL A 29 0.25 -2.74 0.07
C VAL A 29 -1.18 -2.82 0.60
N VAL A 30 -1.33 -2.91 1.92
CA VAL A 30 -2.64 -2.82 2.58
C VAL A 30 -2.77 -1.43 3.17
N CYS A 31 -3.85 -0.74 2.82
CA CYS A 31 -4.18 0.59 3.30
C CYS A 31 -5.51 0.57 4.04
N GLN A 32 -5.63 1.40 5.08
CA GLN A 32 -6.91 1.78 5.65
C GLN A 32 -7.51 2.89 4.78
N CYS A 33 -8.71 2.67 4.29
CA CYS A 33 -9.42 3.61 3.43
C CYS A 33 -10.81 3.92 3.99
N ARG A 34 -11.35 5.04 3.52
CA ARG A 34 -12.76 5.40 3.68
C ARG A 34 -13.50 5.12 2.37
N SER A 35 -14.58 4.34 2.44
CA SER A 35 -15.48 4.13 1.31
C SER A 35 -16.35 5.37 1.04
N PRO A 36 -17.01 5.46 -0.13
CA PRO A 36 -17.96 6.56 -0.40
C PRO A 36 -19.09 6.66 0.62
N ALA A 37 -19.50 5.51 1.19
CA ALA A 37 -20.49 5.44 2.27
C ALA A 37 -19.94 5.87 3.65
N GLY A 38 -18.67 6.28 3.75
CA GLY A 38 -18.05 6.75 5.00
C GLY A 38 -17.53 5.64 5.92
N ARG A 39 -17.56 4.37 5.49
CA ARG A 39 -17.10 3.22 6.29
C ARG A 39 -15.60 3.02 6.17
N LEU A 40 -14.96 2.65 7.28
CA LEU A 40 -13.54 2.23 7.27
C LEU A 40 -13.41 0.82 6.69
N VAL A 41 -12.53 0.67 5.71
CA VAL A 41 -12.24 -0.59 5.01
C VAL A 41 -10.74 -0.78 4.84
N ALA A 42 -10.29 -2.01 4.67
CA ALA A 42 -8.90 -2.31 4.29
C ALA A 42 -8.86 -2.61 2.78
N VAL A 43 -8.06 -1.86 2.03
CA VAL A 43 -7.86 -2.08 0.58
C VAL A 43 -6.45 -2.61 0.36
N LYS A 44 -6.35 -3.77 -0.31
CA LYS A 44 -5.08 -4.34 -0.75
C LYS A 44 -4.83 -3.94 -2.20
N VAL A 45 -3.88 -3.04 -2.42
CA VAL A 45 -3.46 -2.65 -3.76
C VAL A 45 -2.43 -3.64 -4.24
N ILE A 46 -2.77 -4.38 -5.29
CA ILE A 46 -1.83 -5.27 -5.98
C ILE A 46 -1.03 -4.41 -6.96
N ARG A 47 0.29 -4.31 -6.77
CA ARG A 47 1.15 -3.68 -7.77
C ARG A 47 1.46 -4.73 -8.83
N ALA A 48 0.94 -4.53 -10.04
CA ALA A 48 1.36 -5.31 -11.20
C ALA A 48 2.76 -4.83 -11.60
N GLY A 49 3.80 -5.42 -10.99
CA GLY A 49 5.19 -5.13 -11.31
C GLY A 49 6.17 -5.89 -10.42
N LEU A 50 6.84 -6.87 -11.04
CA LEU A 50 7.85 -7.80 -10.54
C LEU A 50 7.31 -9.01 -9.76
N VAL A 51 7.24 -10.13 -10.48
CA VAL A 51 7.56 -11.45 -9.93
C VAL A 51 8.76 -11.27 -9.00
N GLU A 52 8.56 -11.61 -7.73
CA GLU A 52 9.66 -11.72 -6.78
C GLU A 52 10.56 -12.86 -7.29
N GLU A 53 11.62 -12.53 -8.03
CA GLU A 53 12.77 -13.44 -8.13
C GLU A 53 13.15 -13.78 -6.69
N PRO A 54 13.12 -15.06 -6.26
CA PRO A 54 13.38 -15.42 -4.88
C PRO A 54 14.83 -15.04 -4.55
N GLY A 55 15.01 -13.92 -3.84
CA GLY A 55 16.30 -13.55 -3.26
C GLY A 55 16.75 -14.62 -2.26
N PRO A 56 18.04 -15.02 -2.24
CA PRO A 56 18.48 -16.17 -1.47
C PRO A 56 18.29 -15.94 0.03
N GLY A 57 17.46 -16.78 0.63
CA GLY A 57 17.44 -17.22 2.03
C GLY A 57 17.81 -16.19 3.10
N SER A 58 16.81 -15.51 3.67
CA SER A 58 16.92 -15.10 5.07
C SER A 58 16.49 -16.28 5.94
N GLY A 59 17.48 -16.96 6.50
CA GLY A 59 17.32 -18.12 7.36
C GLY A 59 16.36 -17.85 8.52
N SER A 60 15.22 -18.54 8.50
CA SER A 60 14.47 -18.81 9.73
C SER A 60 15.18 -19.95 10.46
N GLY A 61 16.25 -19.60 11.18
CA GLY A 61 16.64 -20.33 12.37
C GLY A 61 15.54 -20.15 13.42
N LYS A 62 14.59 -21.06 13.45
CA LYS A 62 13.72 -21.30 14.61
C LYS A 62 13.91 -22.77 14.92
N ARG A 63 14.46 -23.01 16.11
CA ARG A 63 14.88 -24.31 16.66
C ARG A 63 13.77 -25.33 16.62
#